data_AF-A0A3M8D5P9-F1
#
_entry.id   AF-A0A3M8D5P9-F1
#
_cell.length_a   1.000
_cell.length_b   1.000
_cell.length_c   1.000
_cell.angle_alpha   90.00
_cell.angle_beta   90.00
_cell.angle_gamma   90.00
#
_symmetry.space_group_name_H-M   'P 1'
#
loop_
_entity.id
_entity.type
_entity.pdbx_description
1 polymer ?
#
loop_
_entity_poly.entity_id
_entity_poly.type
_entity_poly.pdbx_seq_one_letter_code
_entity_poly.pdbx_strand_id
1 'polypeptide(L)'
;MSNHFSPFQEVNVLAKLADLQETEYHNTVLLHGIIELLIQKGVLTREELLAKARQIDTQLSQQLPSANKVVPFSVPTAPPFS
;
A
#
# COMPACT_ATOMS: atom_id res chain seq x y z
N MET A 1 -31.85 -9.02 10.20
CA MET A 1 -31.05 -10.24 10.42
C MET A 1 -29.81 -9.83 11.17
N SER A 2 -29.73 -10.15 12.46
CA SER A 2 -28.64 -9.72 13.35
C SER A 2 -27.41 -10.57 13.07
N ASN A 3 -26.35 -9.97 12.52
CA ASN A 3 -25.10 -10.67 12.23
C ASN A 3 -24.39 -10.94 13.56
N HIS A 4 -24.59 -12.12 14.14
CA HIS A 4 -23.84 -12.57 15.31
C HIS A 4 -22.41 -12.92 14.87
N PHE A 5 -21.55 -11.91 14.78
CA PHE A 5 -20.10 -12.13 14.72
C PHE A 5 -19.70 -12.82 16.03
N SER A 6 -19.27 -14.08 15.95
CA SER A 6 -18.82 -14.78 17.15
C SER A 6 -17.43 -14.24 17.53
N PRO A 7 -17.16 -13.97 18.83
CA PRO A 7 -15.84 -13.52 19.28
C PRO A 7 -14.69 -14.43 18.83
N PHE A 8 -14.99 -15.71 18.61
CA PHE A 8 -14.05 -16.71 18.11
C PHE A 8 -13.65 -16.50 16.64
N GLN A 9 -14.57 -15.99 15.80
CA GLN A 9 -14.25 -15.64 14.40
C GLN A 9 -13.35 -14.41 14.34
N GLU A 10 -13.57 -13.42 15.21
CA GLU A 10 -12.74 -12.21 15.29
C GLU A 10 -11.31 -12.55 15.72
N VAL A 11 -11.14 -13.39 16.75
CA VAL A 11 -9.83 -13.88 17.21
C VAL A 11 -9.11 -14.65 16.11
N ASN A 12 -9.81 -15.51 15.34
CA ASN A 12 -9.21 -16.25 14.23
C ASN A 12 -8.76 -15.33 13.09
N VAL A 13 -9.49 -14.26 12.81
CA VAL A 13 -9.07 -13.25 11.82
C VAL A 13 -7.84 -12.49 12.32
N LEU A 14 -7.82 -12.08 13.58
CA LEU A 14 -6.67 -11.41 14.20
C LEU A 14 -5.42 -12.30 14.23
N ALA A 15 -5.55 -13.59 14.53
CA ALA A 15 -4.46 -14.54 14.49
C ALA A 15 -3.87 -14.69 13.08
N LYS A 16 -4.72 -14.80 12.05
CA LYS A 16 -4.27 -14.85 10.66
C LYS A 16 -3.58 -13.58 10.20
N LEU A 17 -4.03 -12.41 10.68
CA LEU A 17 -3.38 -11.12 10.40
C LEU A 17 -2.01 -11.03 11.09
N ALA A 18 -1.89 -11.57 12.31
CA ALA A 18 -0.61 -11.65 13.02
C ALA A 18 0.38 -12.59 12.29
N ASP A 19 -0.07 -13.78 11.88
CA ASP A 19 0.75 -14.72 11.10
C ASP A 19 1.22 -14.11 9.76
N LEU A 20 0.33 -13.35 9.10
CA LEU A 20 0.65 -12.63 7.87
C LEU A 20 1.71 -11.54 8.13
N GLN A 21 1.52 -10.71 9.17
CA GLN A 21 2.50 -9.70 9.58
C GLN A 21 3.86 -10.29 9.95
N GLU A 22 3.90 -11.42 10.67
CA GLU A 22 5.15 -12.09 11.03
C GLU A 22 5.88 -12.62 9.79
N THR A 23 5.14 -13.19 8.85
CA THR A 23 5.67 -13.66 7.57
C THR A 23 6.20 -12.51 6.72
N GLU A 24 5.46 -11.40 6.61
CA GLU A 24 5.90 -10.19 5.91
C GLU A 24 7.13 -9.55 6.56
N TYR A 25 7.19 -9.53 7.90
CA TYR A 25 8.35 -9.04 8.62
C TYR A 25 9.60 -9.86 8.31
N HIS A 26 9.51 -11.18 8.41
CA HIS A 26 10.65 -12.06 8.12
C HIS A 26 11.11 -11.94 6.66
N ASN A 27 10.16 -11.90 5.72
CA ASN A 27 10.45 -11.70 4.30
C ASN A 27 11.13 -10.35 4.04
N THR A 28 10.70 -9.29 4.72
CA THR A 28 11.32 -7.96 4.60
C THR A 28 12.75 -7.95 5.12
N VAL A 29 13.01 -8.59 6.26
CA VAL A 29 14.37 -8.70 6.83
C VAL A 29 15.29 -9.51 5.90
N LEU A 30 14.79 -10.61 5.35
CA LEU A 30 15.57 -11.45 4.43
C LEU A 30 15.90 -10.69 3.13
N LEU A 31 14.90 -10.00 2.56
CA LEU A 31 15.08 -9.15 1.39
C LEU A 31 16.09 -8.03 1.66
N HIS A 32 16.00 -7.39 2.82
CA HIS A 32 16.96 -6.38 3.25
C HIS A 32 18.38 -6.94 3.31
N GLY A 33 18.57 -8.10 3.95
CA GLY A 33 19.87 -8.78 4.01
C GLY A 33 20.44 -9.13 2.63
N ILE A 34 19.60 -9.62 1.71
CA ILE A 34 20.01 -9.88 0.32
C ILE A 34 20.47 -8.60 -0.37
N ILE A 35 19.72 -7.51 -0.24
CA ILE A 35 20.06 -6.21 -0.84
C ILE A 35 21.40 -5.71 -0.28
N GLU A 36 21.62 -5.79 1.04
CA GLU A 36 22.88 -5.37 1.65
C GLU A 36 24.07 -6.19 1.14
N LEU A 37 23.92 -7.52 1.04
CA LEU A 37 24.97 -8.39 0.51
C LEU A 37 25.31 -8.08 -0.96
N LEU A 38 24.30 -7.77 -1.78
CA LEU A 38 24.51 -7.39 -3.18
C LEU A 38 25.22 -6.03 -3.30
N ILE A 39 24.92 -5.08 -2.42
CA ILE A 39 25.62 -3.79 -2.36
C ILE A 39 27.07 -3.98 -1.92
N GLN A 40 27.30 -4.73 -0.84
CA GLN A 40 28.64 -4.99 -0.32
C GLN A 40 29.54 -5.71 -1.33
N LYS A 41 28.96 -6.61 -2.13
CA LYS A 41 29.67 -7.31 -3.21
C LYS A 41 29.86 -6.45 -4.47
N GLY A 42 29.32 -5.23 -4.51
CA GLY A 42 29.40 -4.33 -5.66
C GLY A 42 28.56 -4.78 -6.87
N VAL A 43 27.58 -5.67 -6.65
CA VAL A 43 26.69 -6.18 -7.72
C VAL A 43 25.63 -5.14 -8.08
N LEU A 44 25.23 -4.31 -7.12
CA LEU A 44 24.33 -3.17 -7.31
C LEU A 44 24.74 -2.01 -6.41
N THR A 45 24.48 -0.79 -6.83
CA THR A 45 24.68 0.42 -6.02
C THR A 45 23.37 0.88 -5.36
N ARG A 46 23.47 1.66 -4.27
CA ARG A 46 22.29 2.23 -3.61
C ARG A 46 21.53 3.16 -4.55
N GLU A 47 22.26 3.89 -5.38
CA GLU A 47 21.74 4.83 -6.37
C GLU A 47 20.91 4.11 -7.43
N GLU A 48 21.41 3.01 -7.98
CA GLU A 48 20.67 2.17 -8.95
C GLU A 48 19.40 1.59 -8.35
N LEU A 49 19.46 1.12 -7.10
CA LEU A 49 18.29 0.61 -6.39
C LEU A 49 17.22 1.70 -6.22
N LEU A 50 17.61 2.89 -5.78
CA LEU A 50 16.71 4.03 -5.59
C LEU A 50 16.13 4.55 -6.91
N ALA A 51 16.92 4.53 -7.99
CA ALA A 51 16.44 4.88 -9.33
C ALA A 51 15.40 3.87 -9.82
N LYS A 52 15.65 2.57 -9.62
CA LYS A 52 14.71 1.51 -10.02
C LYS A 52 13.43 1.55 -9.19
N ALA A 53 13.51 1.81 -7.89
CA ALA A 53 12.35 1.99 -7.02
C ALA A 53 11.46 3.15 -7.49
N ARG A 54 12.07 4.32 -7.79
CA ARG A 54 11.35 5.48 -8.33
C ARG A 54 10.69 5.21 -9.68
N GLN A 55 11.36 4.46 -10.55
CA GLN A 55 10.79 4.06 -11.83
C GLN A 55 9.54 3.20 -11.63
N ILE A 56 9.60 2.19 -10.76
CA ILE A 56 8.47 1.30 -10.45
C ILE A 56 7.30 2.10 -9.86
N ASP A 57 7.59 2.99 -8.91
CA ASP A 57 6.57 3.84 -8.28
C ASP A 57 5.88 4.78 -9.28
N THR A 58 6.64 5.34 -10.21
CA THR A 58 6.11 6.15 -11.31
C THR A 58 5.23 5.31 -12.24
N GLN A 59 5.65 4.09 -12.59
CA GLN A 59 4.88 3.18 -13.44
C GLN A 59 3.56 2.77 -12.78
N LEU A 60 3.58 2.49 -11.47
CA LEU A 60 2.37 2.15 -10.71
C LEU A 60 1.41 3.34 -10.63
N SER A 61 1.94 4.53 -10.35
CA SER A 61 1.17 5.79 -10.30
C SER A 61 0.52 6.13 -11.65
N GLN A 62 1.15 5.78 -12.77
CA GLN A 62 0.61 5.96 -14.11
C GLN A 62 -0.48 4.93 -14.46
N GLN A 63 -0.48 3.76 -13.82
CA GLN A 63 -1.45 2.69 -14.06
C GLN A 63 -2.71 2.80 -13.18
N LEU A 64 -2.69 3.64 -12.14
CA LEU A 64 -3.89 3.99 -11.39
C LEU A 64 -4.65 5.08 -12.13
N PRO A 65 -5.83 4.80 -12.74
CA PRO A 65 -6.70 5.89 -13.18
C PRO A 65 -7.01 6.75 -11.96
N SER A 66 -6.91 8.07 -12.11
CA SER A 66 -7.22 9.06 -11.06
C SER A 66 -8.65 8.92 -10.55
N ALA A 67 -8.92 7.93 -9.71
CA ALA A 67 -10.21 7.68 -9.07
C ALA A 67 -10.36 8.57 -7.82
N ASN A 68 -10.08 9.86 -7.95
CA ASN A 68 -10.60 10.86 -7.02
C ASN A 68 -10.51 12.28 -7.60
N LYS A 69 -11.24 12.53 -8.70
CA LYS A 69 -11.72 13.89 -8.93
C LYS A 69 -12.84 14.10 -7.90
N VAL A 70 -12.48 14.54 -6.69
CA VAL A 70 -13.45 15.15 -5.77
C VAL A 70 -14.04 16.31 -6.53
N VAL A 71 -15.21 16.09 -7.12
CA VAL A 71 -15.98 17.16 -7.76
C VAL A 71 -16.30 18.10 -6.60
N PRO A 72 -15.80 19.36 -6.58
CA PRO A 72 -16.30 20.30 -5.61
C PRO A 72 -17.80 20.41 -5.86
N PHE A 73 -18.59 20.07 -4.85
CA PHE A 73 -20.04 20.22 -4.87
C PHE A 73 -20.36 21.68 -5.23
N SER A 74 -20.67 21.93 -6.49
CA SER A 74 -21.17 23.22 -6.92
C SER A 74 -22.58 23.34 -6.34
N VAL A 75 -22.70 24.14 -5.28
CA VAL A 75 -23.99 24.56 -4.72
C VAL A 75 -24.82 25.15 -5.88
N PRO A 76 -26.03 24.65 -6.16
CA PRO A 76 -26.90 25.27 -7.14
C PRO A 76 -27.22 26.69 -6.66
N THR A 77 -26.71 27.69 -7.36
CA THR A 77 -27.11 29.08 -7.15
C THR A 77 -28.59 29.17 -7.48
N ALA A 78 -29.44 29.31 -6.46
CA ALA A 78 -30.87 29.55 -6.66
C ALA A 78 -31.05 30.84 -7.49
N PRO A 79 -31.96 30.85 -8.49
CA PRO A 79 -32.23 32.07 -9.24
C PRO A 79 -32.82 33.14 -8.30
N PRO A 80 -32.51 34.44 -8.50
CA PRO A 80 -33.17 35.49 -7.73
C PRO A 80 -34.67 35.42 -8.02
N PHE A 81 -35.48 35.31 -6.97
CA PHE A 81 -36.92 35.49 -7.08
C PHE A 81 -37.19 36.89 -7.65
N SER A 82 -37.84 36.95 -8.82
CA SER A 82 -38.39 38.18 -9.39
C SER A 82 -39.59 38.68 -8.60
#